data_AF-A0A9E5TC04-F1
#
_entry.id   AF-A0A9E5TC04-F1
#
_cell.length_a   1.000
_cell.length_b   1.000
_cell.length_c   1.000
_cell.angle_alpha   90.00
_cell.angle_beta   90.00
_cell.angle_gamma   90.00
#
_symmetry.space_group_name_H-M   'P 1'
#
loop_
_entity.id
_entity.type
_entity.pdbx_description
1 polymer ?
#
loop_
_entity_poly.entity_id
_entity_poly.type
_entity_poly.pdbx_seq_one_letter_code
_entity_poly.pdbx_strand_id
1 'polypeptide(L)'
;MPGYGGDNFSLSEGEDYQLYLSSACVSPENMTVLYPSESYQVVLENGEVTKHYMAGGKAVAVRKGEELYFMHTDHLGSTTFVTDPAGEKSASQKYYPYGLTRETE
;
A
#
# COMPACT_ATOMS: atom_id res chain seq x y z
N MET A 1 -23.66 -16.00 2.91
CA MET A 1 -23.16 -14.98 1.97
C MET A 1 -23.21 -13.65 2.70
N PRO A 2 -22.09 -13.01 3.07
CA PRO A 2 -22.14 -11.74 3.75
C PRO A 2 -22.49 -10.65 2.74
N GLY A 3 -23.55 -9.89 3.02
CA GLY A 3 -23.93 -8.71 2.25
C GLY A 3 -22.99 -7.56 2.56
N TYR A 4 -22.50 -6.91 1.52
CA TYR A 4 -21.77 -5.65 1.63
C TYR A 4 -22.78 -4.53 1.90
N GLY A 5 -22.94 -4.17 3.18
CA GLY A 5 -23.57 -2.91 3.57
C GLY A 5 -22.51 -1.82 3.49
N GLY A 6 -22.65 -0.87 2.57
CA GLY A 6 -21.80 0.31 2.51
C GLY A 6 -22.26 1.32 3.56
N ASP A 7 -21.43 1.55 4.57
CA ASP A 7 -21.55 2.64 5.52
C ASP A 7 -21.15 3.95 4.82
N ASN A 8 -22.10 4.89 4.75
CA ASN A 8 -21.90 6.20 4.12
C ASN A 8 -21.07 7.10 5.05
N PHE A 9 -19.86 7.46 4.63
CA PHE A 9 -19.03 8.49 5.28
C PHE A 9 -19.19 9.82 4.51
N SER A 10 -19.81 10.82 5.15
CA SER A 10 -20.03 12.15 4.58
C SER A 10 -18.89 13.11 4.99
N LEU A 11 -18.18 13.69 4.03
CA LEU A 11 -17.32 14.86 4.25
C LEU A 11 -18.01 16.10 3.71
N SER A 12 -18.23 17.09 4.57
CA SER A 12 -18.96 18.32 4.26
C SER A 12 -18.13 19.29 3.39
N GLU A 13 -18.82 19.81 2.38
CA GLU A 13 -18.54 20.96 1.50
C GLU A 13 -17.45 20.80 0.43
N GLY A 14 -17.93 20.56 -0.81
CA GLY A 14 -17.19 20.81 -2.05
C GLY A 14 -17.13 19.61 -2.99
N GLU A 15 -18.27 19.26 -3.58
CA GLU A 15 -18.50 18.13 -4.50
C GLU A 15 -18.35 16.74 -3.85
N ASP A 16 -19.47 16.01 -3.76
CA ASP A 16 -19.53 14.63 -3.25
C ASP A 16 -18.79 13.67 -4.20
N TYR A 17 -17.49 13.47 -3.97
CA TYR A 17 -16.76 12.38 -4.60
C TYR A 17 -17.13 11.06 -3.90
N GLN A 18 -18.06 10.31 -4.49
CA GLN A 18 -18.35 8.93 -4.09
C GLN A 18 -17.13 8.06 -4.44
N LEU A 19 -16.28 7.77 -3.44
CA LEU A 19 -15.21 6.79 -3.60
C LEU A 19 -15.83 5.40 -3.57
N TYR A 20 -15.87 4.73 -4.74
CA TYR A 20 -16.24 3.33 -4.80
C TYR A 20 -15.17 2.48 -4.10
N LEU A 21 -15.55 1.86 -2.98
CA LEU A 21 -14.69 0.94 -2.27
C LEU A 21 -14.50 -0.33 -3.10
N SER A 22 -13.25 -0.65 -3.46
CA SER A 22 -12.97 -1.95 -4.08
C SER A 22 -12.96 -3.08 -3.05
N SER A 23 -12.55 -2.80 -1.81
CA SER A 23 -12.58 -3.72 -0.67
C SER A 23 -12.19 -3.02 0.65
N ALA A 24 -12.53 -3.65 1.77
CA ALA A 24 -12.05 -3.28 3.11
C ALA A 24 -11.52 -4.54 3.82
N CYS A 25 -10.46 -4.40 4.62
CA CYS A 25 -9.88 -5.47 5.42
C CYS A 25 -9.79 -5.02 6.87
N VAL A 26 -10.17 -5.89 7.81
CA VAL A 26 -9.96 -5.70 9.24
C VAL A 26 -8.69 -6.43 9.65
N SER A 27 -7.72 -5.68 10.17
CA SER A 27 -6.45 -6.22 10.68
C SER A 27 -6.63 -6.75 12.12
N PRO A 28 -5.69 -7.54 12.67
CA PRO A 28 -5.83 -8.16 14.00
C PRO A 28 -5.92 -7.15 15.15
N GLU A 29 -5.49 -5.89 14.97
CA GLU A 29 -5.68 -4.80 15.95
C GLU A 29 -7.05 -4.10 15.83
N ASN A 30 -8.01 -4.65 15.09
CA ASN A 30 -9.33 -4.06 14.82
C ASN A 30 -9.24 -2.70 14.07
N MET A 31 -8.18 -2.55 13.27
CA MET A 31 -7.97 -1.43 12.36
C MET A 31 -8.56 -1.76 10.99
N THR A 32 -9.34 -0.85 10.43
CA THR A 32 -10.07 -0.99 9.17
C THR A 32 -9.31 -0.25 8.07
N VAL A 33 -8.81 -1.01 7.10
CA VAL A 33 -8.10 -0.47 5.93
C VAL A 33 -9.02 -0.48 4.72
N LEU A 34 -9.26 0.69 4.14
CA LEU A 34 -9.96 0.86 2.88
C LEU A 34 -8.99 0.81 1.71
N TYR A 35 -9.44 0.19 0.62
CA TYR A 35 -8.73 0.15 -0.67
C TYR A 35 -9.58 0.81 -1.76
N PRO A 36 -9.59 2.16 -1.88
CA PRO A 36 -10.32 2.85 -2.94
C PRO A 36 -9.79 2.52 -4.34
N SER A 37 -8.50 2.19 -4.46
CA SER A 37 -7.88 1.74 -5.72
C SER A 37 -6.64 0.88 -5.45
N GLU A 38 -6.08 0.26 -6.48
CA GLU A 38 -4.83 -0.52 -6.36
C GLU A 38 -3.66 0.29 -5.79
N SER A 39 -3.61 1.60 -6.09
CA SER A 39 -2.52 2.49 -5.70
C SER A 39 -2.77 3.28 -4.42
N TYR A 40 -3.91 3.11 -3.76
CA TYR A 40 -4.33 3.98 -2.67
C TYR A 40 -5.01 3.21 -1.55
N GLN A 41 -4.58 3.46 -0.32
CA GLN A 41 -5.12 2.82 0.88
C GLN A 41 -5.31 3.86 1.98
N VAL A 42 -6.34 3.69 2.80
CA VAL A 42 -6.65 4.57 3.93
C VAL A 42 -6.96 3.74 5.16
N VAL A 43 -6.30 4.06 6.26
CA VAL A 43 -6.66 3.54 7.59
C VAL A 43 -7.73 4.46 8.18
N LEU A 44 -8.90 3.91 8.54
CA LEU A 44 -10.02 4.72 9.01
C LEU A 44 -9.82 5.30 10.41
N GLU A 45 -9.08 4.59 11.26
CA GLU A 45 -8.93 4.92 12.67
C GLU A 45 -8.07 6.17 12.89
N ASN A 46 -7.03 6.36 12.08
CA ASN A 46 -6.09 7.47 12.19
C ASN A 46 -6.04 8.36 10.91
N GLY A 47 -6.74 7.99 9.84
CA GLY A 47 -6.72 8.70 8.56
C GLY A 47 -5.41 8.54 7.79
N GLU A 48 -4.53 7.62 8.18
CA GLU A 48 -3.23 7.43 7.52
C GLU A 48 -3.43 6.90 6.10
N VAL A 49 -2.71 7.51 5.17
CA VAL A 49 -2.79 7.20 3.74
C VAL A 49 -1.51 6.50 3.30
N THR A 50 -1.68 5.38 2.60
CA THR A 50 -0.60 4.74 1.83
C THR A 50 -0.85 4.93 0.34
N LYS A 51 0.14 5.48 -0.38
CA LYS A 51 0.12 5.70 -1.84
C LYS A 51 1.20 4.88 -2.51
N HIS A 52 0.85 4.13 -3.55
CA HIS A 52 1.79 3.40 -4.39
C HIS A 52 1.97 4.16 -5.71
N TYR A 53 3.20 4.54 -6.02
CA TYR A 53 3.57 5.15 -7.28
C TYR A 53 3.86 4.03 -8.29
N MET A 54 3.05 3.95 -9.34
CA MET A 54 3.10 2.87 -10.32
C MET A 54 3.82 3.31 -11.59
N ALA A 55 4.70 2.47 -12.13
CA ALA A 55 5.28 2.63 -13.47
C ALA A 55 5.34 1.27 -14.16
N GLY A 56 4.91 1.20 -15.43
CA GLY A 56 4.90 -0.07 -16.19
C GLY A 56 4.05 -1.18 -15.55
N GLY A 57 3.01 -0.82 -14.80
CA GLY A 57 2.14 -1.77 -14.09
C GLY A 57 2.73 -2.34 -12.81
N LYS A 58 3.83 -1.78 -12.30
CA LYS A 58 4.48 -2.20 -11.04
C LYS A 58 4.67 -1.01 -10.10
N ALA A 59 4.61 -1.25 -8.79
CA ALA A 59 4.93 -0.22 -7.80
C ALA A 59 6.44 0.04 -7.79
N VAL A 60 6.84 1.30 -7.99
CA VAL A 60 8.24 1.75 -7.95
C VAL A 60 8.56 2.56 -6.70
N ALA A 61 7.55 3.08 -6.02
CA ALA A 61 7.70 3.71 -4.72
C ALA A 61 6.40 3.60 -3.91
N VAL A 62 6.52 3.64 -2.60
CA VAL A 62 5.38 3.73 -1.67
C VAL A 62 5.60 4.89 -0.72
N ARG A 63 4.54 5.67 -0.49
CA ARG A 63 4.50 6.70 0.55
C ARG A 63 3.52 6.29 1.63
N LYS A 64 3.97 6.24 2.88
CA LYS A 64 3.14 5.98 4.07
C LYS A 64 3.18 7.24 4.93
N GLY A 65 2.07 7.98 4.96
CA GLY A 65 2.06 9.32 5.55
C GLY A 65 3.09 10.24 4.87
N GLU A 66 4.07 10.71 5.64
CA GLU A 66 5.17 11.57 5.13
C GLU A 66 6.38 10.78 4.62
N GLU A 67 6.52 9.52 5.04
CA GLU A 67 7.67 8.68 4.68
C GLU A 67 7.56 8.16 3.25
N LEU A 68 8.64 8.23 2.49
CA LEU A 68 8.72 7.78 1.10
C LEU A 68 9.80 6.73 0.94
N TYR A 69 9.44 5.62 0.31
CA TYR A 69 10.31 4.47 0.07
C TYR A 69 10.32 4.13 -1.41
N PHE A 70 11.51 3.90 -1.99
CA PHE A 70 11.68 3.48 -3.38
C PHE A 70 11.93 1.98 -3.45
N MET A 71 11.19 1.28 -4.30
CA MET A 71 11.30 -0.16 -4.48
C MET A 71 12.13 -0.49 -5.72
N HIS A 72 13.13 -1.34 -5.53
CA HIS A 72 13.99 -1.83 -6.60
C HIS A 72 13.68 -3.30 -6.84
N THR A 73 13.03 -3.57 -7.96
CA THR A 73 12.61 -4.92 -8.34
C THR A 73 13.66 -5.60 -9.22
N ASP A 74 13.81 -6.91 -9.07
CA ASP A 74 14.58 -7.72 -10.01
C ASP A 74 13.82 -7.96 -11.34
N HIS A 75 14.46 -8.68 -12.25
CA HIS A 75 13.89 -9.00 -13.56
C HIS A 75 12.61 -9.86 -13.50
N LEU A 76 12.39 -10.58 -12.40
CA LEU A 76 11.20 -11.41 -12.17
C LEU A 76 10.06 -10.59 -11.53
N GLY A 77 10.36 -9.37 -11.06
CA GLY A 77 9.41 -8.47 -10.41
C GLY A 77 9.38 -8.59 -8.89
N SER A 78 10.30 -9.32 -8.27
CA SER A 78 10.45 -9.37 -6.82
C SER A 78 11.18 -8.14 -6.31
N THR A 79 10.68 -7.50 -5.26
CA THR A 79 11.35 -6.37 -4.61
C THR A 79 12.56 -6.88 -3.84
N THR A 80 13.77 -6.51 -4.28
CA THR A 80 15.02 -6.97 -3.68
C THR A 80 15.58 -5.95 -2.69
N PHE A 81 15.29 -4.67 -2.92
CA PHE A 81 15.91 -3.58 -2.20
C PHE A 81 14.96 -2.39 -2.07
N VAL A 82 14.96 -1.72 -0.93
CA VAL A 82 14.14 -0.55 -0.64
C VAL A 82 15.03 0.55 -0.08
N THR A 83 14.93 1.75 -0.66
CA THR A 83 15.70 2.92 -0.22
C THR A 83 14.80 4.04 0.29
N ASP A 84 15.35 4.86 1.18
CA ASP A 84 14.72 6.10 1.64
C ASP A 84 14.99 7.27 0.65
N PRO A 85 14.51 8.50 0.92
CA PRO A 85 14.74 9.65 0.06
C PRO A 85 16.20 10.16 0.07
N ALA A 86 17.00 9.80 1.06
CA ALA A 86 18.43 10.07 1.09
C ALA A 86 19.23 9.07 0.23
N GLY A 87 18.59 8.00 -0.25
CA GLY A 87 19.22 6.93 -1.01
C GLY A 87 19.84 5.85 -0.13
N GLU A 88 19.61 5.89 1.18
CA GLU A 88 20.10 4.90 2.12
C GLU A 88 19.22 3.65 2.12
N LYS A 89 19.83 2.50 2.43
CA LYS A 89 19.10 1.22 2.48
C LYS A 89 18.14 1.23 3.67
N SER A 90 16.85 1.14 3.38
CA SER A 90 15.79 0.97 4.39
C SER A 90 15.45 -0.49 4.63
N ALA A 91 15.44 -1.31 3.57
CA ALA A 91 15.24 -2.75 3.67
C ALA A 91 15.85 -3.49 2.47
N SER A 92 16.13 -4.77 2.64
CA SER A 92 16.52 -5.66 1.54
C SER A 92 16.04 -7.08 1.77
N GLN A 93 15.70 -7.76 0.68
CA GLN A 93 15.28 -9.15 0.70
C GLN A 93 15.95 -9.92 -0.43
N LYS A 94 16.56 -11.06 -0.10
CA LYS A 94 17.21 -11.95 -1.07
C LYS A 94 16.41 -13.24 -1.16
N TYR A 95 16.28 -13.78 -2.37
CA TYR A 95 15.52 -15.01 -2.63
C TYR A 95 16.39 -16.12 -3.21
N TYR A 96 16.01 -17.37 -2.95
CA TYR A 96 16.50 -18.53 -3.67
C TYR A 96 15.94 -18.57 -5.10
N PRO A 97 16.53 -19.36 -6.03
CA PRO A 97 16.06 -19.45 -7.43
C PRO A 97 14.57 -19.84 -7.60
N TYR A 98 13.95 -20.42 -6.58
CA TYR A 98 12.53 -20.80 -6.57
C TYR A 98 11.68 -19.91 -5.64
N GLY A 99 12.14 -18.69 -5.35
CA GLY A 99 11.34 -17.65 -4.67
C GLY A 99 11.28 -17.74 -3.15
N LEU A 100 11.88 -18.75 -2.53
CA LEU A 100 11.98 -18.80 -1.06
C LEU A 100 12.89 -17.68 -0.54
N THR A 101 12.44 -16.93 0.46
CA THR A 101 13.26 -15.91 1.12
C THR A 101 14.48 -16.56 1.76
N ARG A 102 15.66 -16.04 1.42
CA ARG A 102 16.95 -16.46 1.98
C ARG A 102 17.40 -15.53 3.10
N GLU A 103 17.25 -14.23 2.91
CA GLU A 103 17.76 -13.21 3.83
C GLU A 103 16.84 -11.99 3.79
N THR A 104 16.67 -11.34 4.94
CA THR A 104 15.94 -10.08 5.08
C THR A 104 16.71 -9.22 6.05
N GLU A 105 17.06 -8.02 5.64
CA GLU A 105 17.80 -7.02 6.43
C GLU A 105 17.07 -5.68 6.39
#